data_AF-A0A0N8TZX8-F1
#
_entry.id   AF-A0A0N8TZX8-F1
#
_cell.length_a   1.000
_cell.length_b   1.000
_cell.length_c   1.000
_cell.angle_alpha   90.00
_cell.angle_beta   90.00
_cell.angle_gamma   90.00
#
_symmetry.space_group_name_H-M   'P 1'
#
loop_
_entity.id
_entity.type
_entity.pdbx_description
1 polymer ?
#
loop_
_entity_poly.entity_id
_entity_poly.type
_entity_poly.pdbx_seq_one_letter_code
_entity_poly.pdbx_strand_id
1 'polypeptide(L)' 'MANITESIPNDTEIDAMVSPRNKRSAEIIERKRQVKRRLDDYLEQAELRKSLGDDLEDDF' A
#
# COMPACT_ATOMS: atom_id res chain seq x y z
N MET A 1 -4.91 -10.85 35.55
CA MET A 1 -4.22 -10.35 34.35
C MET A 1 -4.77 -11.14 33.18
N ALA A 2 -5.56 -10.53 32.29
CA ALA A 2 -6.03 -11.20 31.08
C ALA A 2 -4.95 -11.04 30.00
N ASN A 3 -4.36 -12.16 29.56
CA ASN A 3 -3.39 -12.15 28.48
C ASN A 3 -4.16 -12.00 27.17
N ILE A 4 -4.19 -10.79 26.60
CA ILE A 4 -4.71 -10.57 25.26
C ILE A 4 -3.65 -11.09 24.29
N THR A 5 -3.77 -12.35 23.89
CA THR A 5 -3.05 -12.86 22.72
C THR A 5 -3.74 -12.27 21.50
N GLU A 6 -3.21 -11.15 20.98
CA GLU A 6 -3.59 -10.67 19.65
C GLU A 6 -3.19 -11.74 18.63
N SER A 7 -4.17 -12.56 18.24
CA SER A 7 -4.00 -13.51 17.14
C SER A 7 -3.87 -12.71 15.86
N ILE A 8 -2.64 -12.57 15.36
CA ILE A 8 -2.40 -11.99 14.05
C ILE A 8 -3.00 -12.96 13.02
N PRO A 9 -3.99 -12.54 12.22
CA PRO A 9 -4.59 -13.39 11.20
C PRO A 9 -3.52 -13.86 10.21
N ASN A 10 -3.59 -15.13 9.82
CA ASN A 10 -2.69 -15.64 8.78
C ASN A 10 -3.09 -15.10 7.40
N ASP A 11 -2.18 -15.17 6.42
CA ASP A 11 -2.41 -14.61 5.07
C ASP A 11 -3.69 -15.14 4.40
N THR A 12 -4.06 -16.40 4.68
CA THR A 12 -5.30 -17.01 4.16
C THR A 12 -6.56 -16.40 4.78
N GLU A 13 -6.53 -16.13 6.09
CA GLU A 13 -7.61 -15.44 6.81
C GLU A 13 -7.73 -13.99 6.36
N ILE A 14 -6.61 -13.32 6.12
CA ILE A 14 -6.58 -11.96 5.55
C ILE A 14 -7.25 -11.98 4.18
N ASP A 15 -6.83 -12.88 3.27
CA ASP A 15 -7.41 -12.97 1.93
C ASP A 15 -8.91 -13.29 1.95
N ALA A 16 -9.37 -14.13 2.89
CA ALA A 16 -10.79 -14.38 3.09
C ALA A 16 -11.56 -13.14 3.59
N MET A 17 -10.93 -12.29 4.42
CA MET A 17 -11.51 -11.03 4.90
C MET A 17 -11.58 -9.96 3.81
N VAL A 18 -10.60 -9.92 2.90
CA VAL A 18 -10.55 -8.91 1.82
C VAL A 18 -11.21 -9.39 0.52
N SER A 19 -11.57 -10.67 0.42
CA SER A 19 -12.20 -11.22 -0.78
C SER A 19 -13.56 -10.58 -1.07
N PRO A 20 -13.78 -10.04 -2.29
CA PRO A 20 -15.03 -9.40 -2.65
C PRO A 20 -16.18 -10.42 -2.66
N ARG A 21 -17.22 -10.14 -1.88
CA ARG A 21 -18.43 -10.99 -1.77
C ARG A 21 -19.46 -10.73 -2.89
N ASN A 22 -19.28 -9.68 -3.68
CA ASN A 22 -20.12 -9.34 -4.83
C ASN A 22 -19.37 -8.53 -5.91
N LYS A 23 -19.95 -8.44 -7.12
CA LYS A 23 -19.33 -7.74 -8.27
C LYS A 23 -18.96 -6.29 -7.96
N ARG A 24 -19.85 -5.54 -7.31
CA ARG A 24 -19.61 -4.15 -6.91
C ARG A 24 -18.43 -4.02 -5.94
N SER A 25 -18.29 -4.94 -4.99
CA SER A 25 -17.14 -4.96 -4.08
C SER A 25 -15.84 -5.28 -4.79
N ALA A 26 -15.86 -6.14 -5.82
CA ALA A 26 -14.69 -6.43 -6.63
C ALA A 26 -14.22 -5.20 -7.41
N GLU A 27 -15.15 -4.48 -8.05
CA GLU A 27 -14.88 -3.22 -8.77
C GLU A 27 -14.29 -2.14 -7.84
N ILE A 28 -14.81 -2.02 -6.61
CA ILE A 28 -14.29 -1.08 -5.61
C ILE A 28 -12.86 -1.45 -5.20
N ILE A 29 -12.59 -2.73 -4.95
CA ILE A 29 -11.25 -3.21 -4.60
C ILE A 29 -10.28 -2.97 -5.75
N GLU A 30 -10.69 -3.24 -6.99
CA GLU A 30 -9.88 -3.00 -8.18
C GLU A 30 -9.55 -1.51 -8.33
N ARG A 31 -10.55 -0.64 -8.20
CA ARG A 31 -10.34 0.81 -8.22
C ARG A 31 -9.37 1.26 -7.13
N LYS A 32 -9.50 0.74 -5.91
CA LYS A 32 -8.57 1.03 -4.80
C LYS A 32 -7.14 0.58 -5.13
N ARG A 33 -6.97 -0.62 -5.72
CA ARG A 33 -5.66 -1.12 -6.15
C ARG A 33 -5.04 -0.22 -7.23
N GLN A 34 -5.82 0.24 -8.20
CA GLN A 34 -5.35 1.16 -9.23
C GLN A 34 -4.90 2.51 -8.65
N VAL A 35 -5.68 3.08 -7.71
CA VAL A 35 -5.30 4.32 -7.02
C VAL A 35 -4.02 4.13 -6.21
N LYS A 36 -3.91 3.02 -5.46
CA LYS A 36 -2.70 2.71 -4.69
C LYS A 36 -1.47 2.68 -5.59
N ARG A 37 -1.51 1.95 -6.71
CA ARG A 37 -0.38 1.88 -7.66
C ARG A 37 0.07 3.26 -8.13
N ARG A 38 -0.89 4.13 -8.52
CA ARG A 38 -0.54 5.49 -8.96
C ARG A 38 0.10 6.33 -7.87
N LEU A 39 -0.31 6.14 -6.61
CA LEU A 39 0.30 6.82 -5.48
C LEU A 39 1.70 6.28 -5.19
N ASP A 40 1.87 4.96 -5.23
CA ASP A 40 3.17 4.31 -5.06
C ASP A 40 4.15 4.79 -6.17
N ASP A 41 3.72 4.81 -7.43
CA ASP A 41 4.50 5.32 -8.57
C ASP A 41 4.88 6.80 -8.39
N TYR A 42 3.96 7.62 -7.87
CA TYR A 42 4.22 9.04 -7.62
C TYR A 42 5.22 9.25 -6.48
N LEU A 43 5.10 8.47 -5.41
CA LEU A 43 6.02 8.52 -4.29
C LEU A 43 7.42 8.05 -4.69
N GLU A 44 7.51 6.96 -5.46
CA GLU A 44 8.79 6.49 -6.01
C GLU A 44 9.44 7.57 -6.87
N GLN A 45 8.69 8.22 -7.76
CA GLN A 45 9.20 9.34 -8.56
C GLN A 45 9.62 10.54 -7.70
N ALA A 46 8.89 10.85 -6.63
CA ALA A 46 9.24 11.94 -5.72
C ALA A 46 10.52 11.62 -4.95
N GLU A 47 10.67 10.39 -4.47
CA GLU A 47 11.90 9.90 -3.81
C GLU A 47 13.08 9.92 -4.79
N LEU A 48 12.90 9.44 -6.02
CA LEU A 48 13.92 9.51 -7.07
C LEU A 48 14.33 10.95 -7.40
N ARG A 49 13.38 11.89 -7.45
CA ARG A 49 13.69 13.31 -7.66
C ARG A 49 14.41 13.93 -6.48
N LYS A 50 14.06 13.54 -5.26
CA LYS A 50 14.76 13.98 -4.06
C LYS A 50 16.19 13.46 -4.07
N SER A 51 16.42 12.18 -4.38
CA SER A 51 17.77 11.62 -4.46
C SER A 51 18.59 12.21 -5.59
N LEU A 52 17.99 12.47 -6.77
CA LEU A 52 18.69 13.15 -7.88
C LEU A 52 18.94 14.64 -7.61
N GLY A 53 18.09 15.27 -6.79
CA GLY A 53 18.21 16.68 -6.41
C GLY A 53 19.24 16.91 -5.30
N ASP A 54 19.32 16.00 -4.32
CA ASP A 54 20.37 15.99 -3.29
C ASP A 54 21.78 15.82 -3.92
N ASP A 55 21.92 15.10 -5.04
CA ASP A 55 23.19 14.98 -5.77
C ASP A 55 23.63 16.27 -6.50
N LEU A 56 22.78 17.32 -6.57
CA LEU A 56 23.08 18.60 -7.22
C LEU A 56 23.18 19.79 -6.24
N GLU A 57 22.87 19.61 -4.95
CA GLU A 57 22.95 20.67 -3.93
C GLU A 57 24.29 20.70 -3.16
N ASP A 58 25.21 19.76 -3.41
CA ASP A 58 26.54 19.73 -2.77
C ASP A 58 27.66 20.45 -3.55
N ASP A 59 27.35 21.13 -4.66
CA ASP A 59 28.36 21.71 -5.58
C ASP A 59 28.17 23.23 -5.89
N PHE A 60 27.62 24.02 -4.95
CA PHE A 60 27.65 25.51 -4.99
C PHE A 60 27.94 26.17 -3.64
#